data_AF-A0A7C9AK95-F1
#
_entry.id   AF-A0A7C9AK95-F1
#
_cell.length_a   1.000
_cell.length_b   1.000
_cell.length_c   1.000
_cell.angle_alpha   90.00
_cell.angle_beta   90.00
_cell.angle_gamma   90.00
#
_symmetry.space_group_name_H-M   'P 1'
#
loop_
_entity.id
_entity.type
_entity.pdbx_description
1 polymer ?
#
loop_
_entity_poly.entity_id
_entity_poly.type
_entity_poly.pdbx_seq_one_letter_code
_entity_poly.pdbx_strand_id
1 'polypeptide(L)'
;MVSGQANLISGVHCYNKATSFGGTGIYLKLPQLTQTRIVNSYLDYTGIVAEDPVQLIVSNNFFLGDAFITLKSIKGVANGVNIVDNMFSGSGKGVDIVQLDGQFGNVDQVVIDRNNVDGMNVKATIARVAVQGNGSSWTADFNRILLFPNLIKHVQYTLRTGGDLFPVHALRNVSDNRVTIVSNLASPTSVYVMVDQGFGS
;
A
#
# COMPACT_ATOMS: atom_id res chain seq x y z
N MET A 1 1.48 -24.21 3.66
CA MET A 1 1.66 -23.51 4.95
C MET A 1 3.14 -23.49 5.28
N VAL A 2 3.65 -22.36 5.77
CA VAL A 2 5.04 -22.15 6.19
C VAL A 2 5.03 -21.78 7.67
N SER A 3 5.75 -22.55 8.47
CA SER A 3 5.78 -22.45 9.94
C SER A 3 7.22 -22.46 10.51
N GLY A 4 8.23 -22.24 9.69
CA GLY A 4 9.61 -21.94 10.09
C GLY A 4 10.08 -20.61 9.51
N GLN A 5 11.12 -20.00 10.06
CA GLN A 5 11.61 -18.66 9.67
C GLN A 5 12.55 -18.73 8.45
N ALA A 6 12.94 -17.56 7.93
CA ALA A 6 14.05 -17.42 6.98
C ALA A 6 13.92 -18.21 5.66
N ASN A 7 12.71 -18.29 5.09
CA ASN A 7 12.49 -19.04 3.85
C ASN A 7 12.72 -18.19 2.60
N LEU A 8 13.08 -18.87 1.51
CA LEU A 8 12.97 -18.38 0.15
C LEU A 8 11.98 -19.27 -0.61
N ILE A 9 10.92 -18.68 -1.13
CA ILE A 9 9.95 -19.33 -2.02
C ILE A 9 10.10 -18.66 -3.38
N SER A 10 10.48 -19.44 -4.39
CA SER A 10 10.73 -18.92 -5.73
C SER A 10 10.33 -19.91 -6.82
N GLY A 11 9.80 -19.40 -7.93
CA GLY A 11 9.44 -20.22 -9.10
C GLY A 11 8.25 -21.15 -8.86
N VAL A 12 7.44 -20.91 -7.83
CA VAL A 12 6.27 -21.74 -7.55
C VAL A 12 5.07 -21.26 -8.35
N HIS A 13 4.21 -22.21 -8.74
CA HIS A 13 2.88 -21.92 -9.28
C HIS A 13 1.83 -22.44 -8.29
N CYS A 14 1.12 -21.52 -7.63
CA CYS A 14 0.02 -21.86 -6.74
C CYS A 14 -1.29 -21.57 -7.46
N TYR A 15 -2.14 -22.59 -7.63
CA TYR A 15 -3.43 -22.47 -8.33
C TYR A 15 -4.59 -22.80 -7.40
N ASN A 16 -5.62 -21.94 -7.37
CA ASN A 16 -6.89 -22.22 -6.71
C ASN A 16 -8.08 -21.46 -7.34
N LYS A 17 -8.63 -21.97 -8.44
CA LYS A 17 -9.80 -21.36 -9.12
C LYS A 17 -11.07 -21.28 -8.28
N ALA A 18 -11.16 -22.03 -7.20
CA ALA A 18 -12.30 -22.09 -6.30
C ALA A 18 -12.11 -21.19 -5.07
N THR A 19 -11.58 -19.98 -5.24
CA THR A 19 -11.22 -19.07 -4.12
C THR A 19 -12.39 -18.82 -3.15
N SER A 20 -13.63 -18.81 -3.66
CA SER A 20 -14.86 -18.68 -2.86
C SER A 20 -15.15 -19.89 -1.96
N PHE A 21 -14.55 -21.05 -2.23
CA PHE A 21 -14.63 -22.26 -1.43
C PHE A 21 -13.49 -22.38 -0.41
N GLY A 22 -12.62 -21.36 -0.32
CA GLY A 22 -11.47 -21.32 0.55
C GLY A 22 -10.18 -21.81 -0.12
N GLY A 23 -9.06 -21.64 0.58
CA GLY A 23 -7.73 -22.07 0.15
C GLY A 23 -6.77 -20.91 -0.13
N THR A 24 -5.61 -20.97 0.51
CA THR A 24 -4.53 -19.97 0.41
C THR A 24 -3.32 -20.62 -0.25
N GLY A 25 -2.79 -20.01 -1.30
CA GLY A 25 -1.61 -20.51 -2.01
C GLY A 25 -0.41 -20.59 -1.07
N ILE A 26 -0.07 -19.47 -0.43
CA ILE A 26 1.01 -19.40 0.57
C ILE A 26 0.49 -18.78 1.85
N TYR A 27 0.55 -19.52 2.94
CA TYR A 27 0.23 -19.03 4.28
C TYR A 27 1.49 -19.01 5.13
N LEU A 28 1.94 -17.82 5.54
CA LEU A 28 3.02 -17.59 6.50
C LEU A 28 2.42 -17.49 7.91
N LYS A 29 2.44 -18.59 8.67
CA LYS A 29 1.80 -18.72 9.99
C LYS A 29 2.83 -18.51 11.10
N LEU A 30 3.47 -17.34 11.07
CA LEU A 30 4.67 -17.00 11.85
C LEU A 30 4.62 -15.55 12.33
N PRO A 31 3.68 -15.22 13.22
CA PRO A 31 3.52 -13.86 13.70
C PRO A 31 4.83 -13.35 14.29
N GLN A 32 5.31 -12.23 13.76
CA GLN A 32 6.55 -11.53 14.12
C GLN A 32 7.87 -12.26 13.81
N LEU A 33 7.81 -13.41 13.15
CA LEU A 33 8.98 -14.28 12.91
C LEU A 33 9.17 -14.62 11.42
N THR A 34 8.45 -13.93 10.52
CA THR A 34 8.31 -14.35 9.11
C THR A 34 9.66 -14.43 8.37
N GLN A 35 10.46 -13.35 8.33
CA GLN A 35 11.79 -13.27 7.67
C GLN A 35 11.87 -13.96 6.29
N THR A 36 10.80 -13.91 5.52
CA THR A 36 10.62 -14.76 4.33
C THR A 36 10.65 -13.92 3.05
N ARG A 37 11.16 -14.52 1.97
CA ARG A 37 11.17 -13.94 0.62
C ARG A 37 10.29 -14.81 -0.29
N ILE A 38 9.30 -14.20 -0.93
CA ILE A 38 8.43 -14.83 -1.93
C ILE A 38 8.63 -14.07 -3.23
N VAL A 39 9.30 -14.70 -4.19
CA VAL A 39 9.75 -14.02 -5.40
C VAL A 39 9.51 -14.84 -6.65
N ASN A 40 9.44 -14.19 -7.81
CA ASN A 40 9.45 -14.88 -9.12
C ASN A 40 8.44 -16.03 -9.23
N SER A 41 7.27 -15.88 -8.61
CA SER A 41 6.25 -16.93 -8.51
C SER A 41 4.95 -16.51 -9.19
N TYR A 42 4.11 -17.50 -9.48
CA TYR A 42 2.81 -17.31 -10.14
C TYR A 42 1.67 -17.77 -9.23
N LEU A 43 0.78 -16.84 -8.90
CA LEU A 43 -0.35 -17.02 -8.00
C LEU A 43 -1.64 -16.91 -8.83
N ASP A 44 -2.25 -18.05 -9.14
CA ASP A 44 -3.38 -18.17 -10.06
C ASP A 44 -4.69 -18.42 -9.30
N TYR A 45 -5.54 -17.39 -9.22
CA TYR A 45 -6.77 -17.34 -8.42
C TYR A 45 -6.55 -17.56 -6.91
N THR A 46 -5.33 -17.39 -6.39
CA THR A 46 -5.01 -17.62 -4.97
C THR A 46 -4.05 -16.58 -4.42
N GLY A 47 -4.09 -16.36 -3.11
CA GLY A 47 -3.32 -15.31 -2.47
C GLY A 47 -2.22 -15.78 -1.53
N ILE A 48 -1.59 -14.77 -0.91
CA ILE A 48 -0.66 -14.93 0.20
C ILE A 48 -1.33 -14.41 1.46
N VAL A 49 -1.22 -15.12 2.57
CA VAL A 49 -1.60 -14.62 3.90
C VAL A 49 -0.34 -14.58 4.76
N ALA A 50 -0.07 -13.45 5.39
CA ALA A 50 1.05 -13.28 6.31
C ALA A 50 0.59 -12.75 7.66
N GLU A 51 0.77 -13.54 8.71
CA GLU A 51 0.47 -13.15 10.08
C GLU A 51 1.59 -12.27 10.66
N ASP A 52 1.23 -11.10 11.19
CA ASP A 52 2.13 -10.09 11.77
C ASP A 52 3.52 -10.04 11.12
N PRO A 53 3.63 -9.70 9.83
CA PRO A 53 4.85 -9.94 9.07
C PRO A 53 6.01 -9.06 9.56
N VAL A 54 7.18 -9.69 9.70
CA VAL A 54 8.45 -9.03 10.02
C VAL A 54 9.49 -9.46 8.99
N GLN A 55 10.19 -8.49 8.37
CA GLN A 55 11.22 -8.72 7.35
C GLN A 55 10.73 -9.61 6.18
N LEU A 56 9.57 -9.28 5.63
CA LEU A 56 8.94 -10.00 4.52
C LEU A 56 9.22 -9.29 3.18
N ILE A 57 9.59 -10.05 2.16
CA ILE A 57 9.63 -9.57 0.77
C ILE A 57 8.65 -10.39 -0.07
N VAL A 58 7.80 -9.70 -0.82
CA VAL A 58 6.96 -10.25 -1.90
C VAL A 58 7.23 -9.44 -3.15
N SER A 59 8.01 -9.97 -4.10
CA SER A 59 8.41 -9.21 -5.28
C SER A 59 8.53 -10.01 -6.57
N ASN A 60 8.34 -9.33 -7.71
CA ASN A 60 8.43 -9.93 -9.04
C ASN A 60 7.55 -11.18 -9.22
N ASN A 61 6.38 -11.20 -8.58
CA ASN A 61 5.39 -12.25 -8.75
C ASN A 61 4.28 -11.80 -9.70
N PHE A 62 3.60 -12.77 -10.31
CA PHE A 62 2.39 -12.53 -11.07
C PHE A 62 1.18 -13.08 -10.30
N PHE A 63 0.18 -12.23 -10.07
CA PHE A 63 -1.08 -12.54 -9.41
C PHE A 63 -2.21 -12.44 -10.45
N LEU A 64 -2.86 -13.57 -10.77
CA LEU A 64 -3.97 -13.63 -11.72
C LEU A 64 -5.28 -13.96 -11.01
N GLY A 65 -6.39 -13.47 -11.55
CA GLY A 65 -7.73 -13.94 -11.20
C GLY A 65 -8.17 -13.47 -9.83
N ASP A 66 -7.96 -12.18 -9.54
CA ASP A 66 -8.24 -11.56 -8.24
C ASP A 66 -7.40 -12.13 -7.09
N ALA A 67 -6.21 -12.67 -7.39
CA ALA A 67 -5.22 -13.06 -6.40
C ALA A 67 -4.65 -11.82 -5.67
N PHE A 68 -4.60 -11.85 -4.33
CA PHE A 68 -4.16 -10.74 -3.49
C PHE A 68 -3.27 -11.19 -2.32
N ILE A 69 -2.72 -10.21 -1.59
CA ILE A 69 -1.95 -10.44 -0.38
C ILE A 69 -2.74 -9.93 0.82
N THR A 70 -2.90 -10.75 1.86
CA THR A 70 -3.50 -10.32 3.13
C THR A 70 -2.43 -10.22 4.20
N LEU A 71 -2.31 -9.05 4.80
CA LEU A 71 -1.59 -8.86 6.06
C LEU A 71 -2.57 -9.10 7.20
N LYS A 72 -2.34 -10.14 7.98
CA LYS A 72 -3.22 -10.56 9.06
C LYS A 72 -2.64 -10.17 10.40
N SER A 73 -3.41 -9.40 11.17
CA SER A 73 -3.05 -8.98 12.52
C SER A 73 -3.37 -10.10 13.51
N ILE A 74 -2.35 -10.52 14.27
CA ILE A 74 -2.52 -11.36 15.46
C ILE A 74 -2.23 -10.52 16.70
N LYS A 75 -1.15 -9.74 16.66
CA LYS A 75 -0.72 -8.74 17.64
C LYS A 75 -0.60 -7.34 17.03
N GLY A 76 -0.90 -7.19 15.74
CA GLY A 76 -0.96 -5.89 15.06
C GLY A 76 0.40 -5.34 14.65
N VAL A 77 1.31 -6.21 14.20
CA VAL A 77 2.68 -5.82 13.80
C VAL A 77 2.88 -6.00 12.30
N ALA A 78 3.39 -4.95 11.62
CA ALA A 78 3.97 -5.05 10.29
C ALA A 78 5.28 -4.28 10.28
N ASN A 79 6.42 -4.98 10.17
CA ASN A 79 7.74 -4.35 10.26
C ASN A 79 8.68 -4.83 9.14
N GLY A 80 9.28 -3.92 8.38
CA GLY A 80 10.25 -4.30 7.33
C GLY A 80 9.61 -5.15 6.23
N VAL A 81 8.44 -4.74 5.75
CA VAL A 81 7.65 -5.48 4.75
C VAL A 81 7.76 -4.79 3.41
N ASN A 82 8.19 -5.51 2.37
CA ASN A 82 8.29 -5.01 1.01
C ASN A 82 7.37 -5.82 0.09
N ILE A 83 6.32 -5.19 -0.44
CA ILE A 83 5.45 -5.75 -1.49
C ILE A 83 5.62 -4.88 -2.72
N VAL A 84 6.55 -5.27 -3.59
CA VAL A 84 7.04 -4.39 -4.65
C VAL A 84 7.23 -5.12 -5.96
N ASP A 85 7.09 -4.39 -7.06
CA ASP A 85 7.45 -4.89 -8.40
C ASP A 85 6.68 -6.17 -8.79
N ASN A 86 5.44 -6.33 -8.33
CA ASN A 86 4.56 -7.44 -8.72
C ASN A 86 3.56 -6.99 -9.80
N MET A 87 3.04 -7.95 -10.55
CA MET A 87 1.94 -7.74 -11.52
C MET A 87 0.65 -8.37 -10.98
N PHE A 88 -0.44 -7.61 -10.95
CA PHE A 88 -1.77 -8.05 -10.54
C PHE A 88 -2.74 -7.91 -11.71
N SER A 89 -3.51 -8.95 -11.98
CA SER A 89 -4.56 -8.96 -13.00
C SER A 89 -5.83 -9.59 -12.43
N GLY A 90 -6.91 -8.83 -12.41
CA GLY A 90 -8.19 -9.23 -11.84
C GLY A 90 -9.39 -8.93 -12.73
N SER A 91 -10.57 -9.10 -12.14
CA SER A 91 -11.86 -9.14 -12.84
C SER A 91 -12.59 -7.80 -12.89
N GLY A 92 -12.03 -6.73 -12.31
CA GLY A 92 -12.67 -5.42 -12.21
C GLY A 92 -13.71 -5.30 -11.08
N LYS A 93 -13.80 -6.29 -10.18
CA LYS A 93 -14.81 -6.34 -9.10
C LYS A 93 -14.42 -5.58 -7.83
N GLY A 94 -13.41 -4.72 -7.90
CA GLY A 94 -12.98 -3.90 -6.78
C GLY A 94 -12.21 -4.67 -5.69
N VAL A 95 -11.47 -5.71 -6.07
CA VAL A 95 -10.59 -6.44 -5.16
C VAL A 95 -9.28 -5.67 -4.97
N ASP A 96 -8.86 -5.45 -3.73
CA ASP A 96 -7.60 -4.79 -3.39
C ASP A 96 -6.41 -5.76 -3.54
N ILE A 97 -5.30 -5.29 -4.12
CA ILE A 97 -4.09 -6.10 -4.30
C ILE A 97 -3.41 -6.48 -2.97
N VAL A 98 -3.57 -5.63 -1.95
CA VAL A 98 -3.11 -5.87 -0.58
C VAL A 98 -4.24 -5.51 0.37
N GLN A 99 -4.51 -6.37 1.34
CA GLN A 99 -5.62 -6.25 2.28
C GLN A 99 -5.12 -6.34 3.72
N LEU A 100 -5.84 -5.68 4.62
CA LEU A 100 -5.63 -5.83 6.06
C LEU A 100 -6.74 -6.71 6.63
N ASP A 101 -6.35 -7.76 7.36
CA ASP A 101 -7.25 -8.53 8.21
C ASP A 101 -6.93 -8.19 9.66
N GLY A 102 -7.75 -7.32 10.27
CA GLY A 102 -7.55 -6.78 11.62
C GLY A 102 -6.77 -5.47 11.68
N GLN A 103 -6.58 -4.96 12.90
CA GLN A 103 -5.93 -3.67 13.15
C GLN A 103 -4.43 -3.82 13.38
N PHE A 104 -3.65 -2.91 12.81
CA PHE A 104 -2.20 -2.84 13.00
C PHE A 104 -1.85 -1.58 13.81
N GLY A 105 -1.36 -1.79 15.04
CA GLY A 105 -0.93 -0.70 15.93
C GLY A 105 0.55 -0.38 15.83
N ASN A 106 1.35 -1.33 15.33
CA ASN A 106 2.78 -1.17 15.15
C ASN A 106 3.17 -1.44 13.69
N VAL A 107 3.30 -0.37 12.93
CA VAL A 107 3.65 -0.41 11.51
C VAL A 107 4.91 0.40 11.31
N ASP A 108 5.96 -0.23 10.79
CA ASP A 108 7.24 0.44 10.53
C ASP A 108 7.98 -0.17 9.34
N GLN A 109 8.65 0.65 8.53
CA GLN A 109 9.42 0.18 7.36
C GLN A 109 8.58 -0.71 6.41
N VAL A 110 7.33 -0.32 6.14
CA VAL A 110 6.43 -1.04 5.22
C VAL A 110 6.35 -0.32 3.89
N VAL A 111 6.82 -0.97 2.83
CA VAL A 111 6.85 -0.46 1.45
C VAL A 111 5.92 -1.30 0.58
N ILE A 112 4.88 -0.65 0.07
CA ILE A 112 4.01 -1.21 -0.97
C ILE A 112 4.02 -0.21 -2.10
N ASP A 113 4.72 -0.53 -3.18
CA ASP A 113 5.03 0.40 -4.26
C ASP A 113 5.41 -0.34 -5.55
N ARG A 114 5.34 0.34 -6.70
CA ARG A 114 5.76 -0.17 -8.02
C ARG A 114 5.09 -1.49 -8.45
N ASN A 115 3.88 -1.75 -7.97
CA ASN A 115 3.08 -2.87 -8.47
C ASN A 115 2.29 -2.43 -9.71
N ASN A 116 2.26 -3.26 -10.76
CA ASN A 116 1.41 -3.06 -11.92
C ASN A 116 0.06 -3.73 -11.66
N VAL A 117 -1.04 -3.01 -11.89
CA VAL A 117 -2.37 -3.47 -11.53
C VAL A 117 -3.32 -3.28 -12.69
N ASP A 118 -3.95 -4.35 -13.13
CA ASP A 118 -5.03 -4.38 -14.11
C ASP A 118 -6.28 -5.05 -13.50
N GLY A 119 -7.44 -4.44 -13.63
CA GLY A 119 -8.70 -5.00 -13.11
C GLY A 119 -8.81 -5.16 -11.58
N MET A 120 -7.92 -4.55 -10.80
CA MET A 120 -7.93 -4.57 -9.32
C MET A 120 -7.66 -3.18 -8.74
N ASN A 121 -7.92 -2.98 -7.45
CA ASN A 121 -7.62 -1.72 -6.79
C ASN A 121 -6.17 -1.67 -6.32
N VAL A 122 -5.46 -0.61 -6.72
CA VAL A 122 -4.11 -0.32 -6.22
C VAL A 122 -4.15 -0.03 -4.73
N LYS A 123 -3.24 -0.65 -3.98
CA LYS A 123 -2.91 -0.30 -2.60
C LYS A 123 -1.43 -0.02 -2.47
N ALA A 124 -1.08 0.99 -1.69
CA ALA A 124 0.29 1.44 -1.52
C ALA A 124 0.53 1.98 -0.10
N THR A 125 1.80 2.11 0.29
CA THR A 125 2.19 2.91 1.46
C THR A 125 2.85 4.23 1.08
N ILE A 126 3.24 4.36 -0.19
CA ILE A 126 3.75 5.59 -0.79
C ILE A 126 2.78 5.98 -1.90
N ALA A 127 2.25 7.21 -1.86
CA ALA A 127 1.27 7.66 -2.84
C ALA A 127 1.50 9.10 -3.27
N ARG A 128 1.09 9.41 -4.50
CA ARG A 128 1.18 10.75 -5.09
C ARG A 128 -0.18 11.18 -5.62
N VAL A 129 -0.61 12.39 -5.27
CA VAL A 129 -1.87 12.98 -5.75
C VAL A 129 -1.62 14.43 -6.15
N ALA A 130 -2.26 14.85 -7.24
CA ALA A 130 -2.31 16.25 -7.64
C ALA A 130 -3.72 16.80 -7.41
N VAL A 131 -3.81 17.98 -6.78
CA VAL A 131 -5.06 18.71 -6.56
C VAL A 131 -4.95 20.06 -7.23
N GLN A 132 -5.97 20.45 -7.98
CA GLN A 132 -6.03 21.75 -8.65
C GLN A 132 -7.26 22.50 -8.15
N GLY A 133 -7.13 23.81 -7.98
CA GLY A 133 -8.24 24.66 -7.59
C GLY A 133 -7.88 26.13 -7.56
N ASN A 134 -8.90 26.98 -7.64
CA ASN A 134 -8.77 28.42 -7.42
C ASN A 134 -9.28 28.75 -6.01
N GLY A 135 -8.36 28.99 -5.08
CA GLY A 135 -8.70 29.17 -3.67
C GLY A 135 -7.45 29.27 -2.80
N SER A 136 -7.64 29.14 -1.50
CA SER A 136 -6.57 29.22 -0.49
C SER A 136 -6.42 27.93 0.33
N SER A 137 -7.07 26.85 -0.09
CA SER A 137 -7.04 25.55 0.58
C SER A 137 -7.19 24.42 -0.44
N TRP A 138 -6.36 23.39 -0.30
CA TRP A 138 -6.38 22.20 -1.15
C TRP A 138 -6.23 20.96 -0.28
N THR A 139 -7.13 20.01 -0.44
CA THR A 139 -7.10 18.73 0.28
C THR A 139 -6.86 17.59 -0.69
N ALA A 140 -5.73 16.91 -0.54
CA ALA A 140 -5.43 15.67 -1.24
C ALA A 140 -5.97 14.48 -0.42
N ASP A 141 -6.81 13.65 -1.04
CA ASP A 141 -7.41 12.47 -0.42
C ASP A 141 -6.75 11.19 -0.92
N PHE A 142 -6.18 10.42 0.01
CA PHE A 142 -5.47 9.18 -0.28
C PHE A 142 -6.20 7.92 0.22
N ASN A 143 -7.43 8.03 0.72
CA ASN A 143 -8.16 6.90 1.34
C ASN A 143 -8.31 5.68 0.43
N ARG A 144 -8.42 5.89 -0.88
CA ARG A 144 -8.55 4.79 -1.85
C ARG A 144 -7.23 4.07 -2.13
N ILE A 145 -6.10 4.72 -1.89
CA ILE A 145 -4.76 4.26 -2.29
C ILE A 145 -3.99 3.70 -1.08
N LEU A 146 -3.99 4.43 0.04
CA LEU A 146 -3.19 4.04 1.20
C LEU A 146 -3.74 2.79 1.88
N LEU A 147 -2.85 1.88 2.26
CA LEU A 147 -3.24 0.64 2.90
C LEU A 147 -3.68 0.86 4.35
N PHE A 148 -2.89 1.58 5.15
CA PHE A 148 -3.17 1.75 6.57
C PHE A 148 -4.11 2.94 6.80
N PRO A 149 -5.13 2.82 7.65
CA PRO A 149 -5.99 3.94 7.99
C PRO A 149 -5.23 4.96 8.85
N ASN A 150 -5.28 6.23 8.45
CA ASN A 150 -4.79 7.38 9.22
C ASN A 150 -3.34 7.23 9.74
N LEU A 151 -2.43 6.75 8.89
CA LEU A 151 -1.03 6.46 9.25
C LEU A 151 -0.03 7.18 8.33
N ILE A 152 -0.33 8.40 7.89
CA ILE A 152 0.65 9.17 7.13
C ILE A 152 1.74 9.65 8.09
N LYS A 153 2.98 9.19 7.90
CA LYS A 153 4.14 9.55 8.74
C LYS A 153 4.96 10.68 8.13
N HIS A 154 5.04 10.73 6.80
CA HIS A 154 5.80 11.73 6.09
C HIS A 154 4.99 12.34 4.94
N VAL A 155 5.14 13.64 4.75
CA VAL A 155 4.47 14.41 3.69
C VAL A 155 5.50 15.29 3.00
N GLN A 156 5.53 15.23 1.67
CA GLN A 156 6.22 16.21 0.83
C GLN A 156 5.20 16.82 -0.12
N TYR A 157 5.32 18.11 -0.40
CA TYR A 157 4.47 18.74 -1.38
C TYR A 157 5.22 19.81 -2.17
N THR A 158 4.74 20.06 -3.38
CA THR A 158 5.16 21.18 -4.21
C THR A 158 3.93 21.94 -4.66
N LEU A 159 4.05 23.26 -4.72
CA LEU A 159 2.97 24.16 -5.09
C LEU A 159 3.36 24.90 -6.37
N ARG A 160 2.48 24.89 -7.36
CA ARG A 160 2.63 25.63 -8.61
C ARG A 160 1.47 26.59 -8.75
N THR A 161 1.71 27.87 -8.48
CA THR A 161 0.76 28.95 -8.70
C THR A 161 0.66 29.31 -10.18
N GLY A 162 -0.49 29.82 -10.59
CA GLY A 162 -0.66 30.50 -11.87
C GLY A 162 -0.37 32.00 -11.74
N GLY A 163 0.26 32.58 -12.77
CA GLY A 163 0.61 34.01 -12.83
C GLY A 163 1.82 34.38 -11.95
N ASP A 164 1.93 35.66 -11.61
CA ASP A 164 3.09 36.24 -10.91
C ASP A 164 2.92 36.25 -9.37
N LEU A 165 2.14 35.31 -8.82
CA LEU A 165 1.80 35.25 -7.40
C LEU A 165 2.73 34.32 -6.62
N PHE A 166 3.19 34.80 -5.46
CA PHE A 166 4.04 34.08 -4.51
C PHE A 166 3.35 33.98 -3.14
N PRO A 167 2.31 33.15 -2.98
CA PRO A 167 1.60 33.02 -1.71
C PRO A 167 2.48 32.37 -0.64
N VAL A 168 2.31 32.81 0.60
CA VAL A 168 2.82 32.09 1.76
C VAL A 168 1.90 30.89 1.99
N HIS A 169 2.48 29.70 2.07
CA HIS A 169 1.74 28.44 2.19
C HIS A 169 2.29 27.54 3.28
N ALA A 170 1.43 26.68 3.82
CA ALA A 170 1.80 25.71 4.84
C ALA A 170 0.95 24.44 4.75
N LEU A 171 1.54 23.32 5.17
CA LEU A 171 0.80 22.11 5.52
C LEU A 171 -0.01 22.40 6.78
N ARG A 172 -1.35 22.30 6.70
CA ARG A 172 -2.24 22.67 7.80
C ARG A 172 -2.69 21.49 8.64
N ASN A 173 -2.97 20.35 7.99
CA ASN A 173 -3.51 19.16 8.65
C ASN A 173 -3.16 17.88 7.89
N VAL A 174 -2.99 16.80 8.64
CA VAL A 174 -2.87 15.42 8.13
C VAL A 174 -3.74 14.54 9.01
N SER A 175 -4.90 14.11 8.50
CA SER A 175 -5.82 13.23 9.21
C SER A 175 -6.66 12.44 8.21
N ASP A 176 -7.14 11.25 8.60
CA ASP A 176 -8.02 10.40 7.78
C ASP A 176 -7.45 10.15 6.37
N ASN A 177 -6.14 9.91 6.28
CA ASN A 177 -5.40 9.79 5.01
C ASN A 177 -5.62 10.96 4.04
N ARG A 178 -5.87 12.15 4.59
CA ARG A 178 -6.00 13.41 3.84
C ARG A 178 -4.94 14.38 4.28
N VAL A 179 -4.44 15.13 3.31
CA VAL A 179 -3.44 16.18 3.52
C VAL A 179 -4.04 17.49 3.07
N THR A 180 -4.12 18.46 3.98
CA THR A 180 -4.65 19.80 3.68
C THR A 180 -3.52 20.82 3.70
N ILE A 181 -3.35 21.50 2.58
CA ILE A 181 -2.41 22.62 2.40
C ILE A 181 -3.23 23.90 2.28
N VAL A 182 -2.77 24.96 2.92
CA VAL A 182 -3.42 26.28 2.86
C VAL A 182 -2.43 27.36 2.44
N SER A 183 -2.95 28.44 1.88
CA SER A 183 -2.21 29.66 1.58
C SER A 183 -2.87 30.90 2.19
N ASN A 184 -2.11 31.97 2.32
CA ASN A 184 -2.62 33.27 2.75
C ASN A 184 -3.43 34.01 1.66
N LEU A 185 -3.28 33.61 0.39
CA LEU A 185 -3.92 34.24 -0.75
C LEU A 185 -4.62 33.21 -1.62
N ALA A 186 -5.83 33.54 -2.07
CA ALA A 186 -6.56 32.74 -3.04
C ALA A 186 -5.93 32.87 -4.43
N SER A 187 -5.59 31.76 -5.07
CA SER A 187 -5.03 31.76 -6.42
C SER A 187 -5.29 30.44 -7.16
N PRO A 188 -5.33 30.45 -8.51
CA PRO A 188 -5.29 29.24 -9.30
C PRO A 188 -3.97 28.50 -9.03
N THR A 189 -4.05 27.32 -8.42
CA THR A 189 -2.87 26.58 -7.97
C THR A 189 -3.03 25.09 -8.24
N SER A 190 -1.93 24.45 -8.64
CA SER A 190 -1.75 23.00 -8.62
C SER A 190 -0.87 22.62 -7.44
N VAL A 191 -1.36 21.73 -6.57
CA VAL A 191 -0.59 21.16 -5.46
C VAL A 191 -0.31 19.70 -5.76
N TYR A 192 0.97 19.32 -5.74
CA TYR A 192 1.42 17.95 -5.91
C TYR A 192 1.88 17.44 -4.56
N VAL A 193 1.23 16.40 -4.05
CA VAL A 193 1.47 15.87 -2.70
C VAL A 193 1.97 14.43 -2.82
N MET A 194 3.05 14.13 -2.12
CA MET A 194 3.54 12.78 -1.88
C MET A 194 3.45 12.47 -0.39
N VAL A 195 2.99 11.27 -0.06
CA VAL A 195 2.86 10.79 1.32
C VAL A 195 3.50 9.41 1.47
N ASP A 196 3.99 9.12 2.68
CA ASP A 196 4.60 7.85 3.04
C ASP A 196 4.11 7.40 4.43
N GLN A 197 3.61 6.17 4.52
CA GLN A 197 3.18 5.50 5.76
C GLN A 197 4.26 4.60 6.38
N GLY A 198 5.24 4.19 5.59
CA GLY A 198 6.33 3.30 5.96
C GLY A 198 7.60 4.01 6.41
N PHE A 199 7.69 5.33 6.25
CA PHE A 199 8.87 6.13 6.62
C PHE A 199 9.34 5.78 8.04
N GLY A 200 10.55 5.23 8.13
CA GLY A 200 11.18 4.82 9.38
C GLY A 200 11.81 6.02 10.10
N SER A 201 11.73 6.01 11.43
CA SER A 201 12.50 6.89 12.32
C SER A 201 13.74 6.18 12.83
#